data_AF-A0A1M3Q8L6-F1
#
_entry.id   AF-A0A1M3Q8L6-F1
#
_cell.length_a   1.000
_cell.length_b   1.000
_cell.length_c   1.000
_cell.angle_alpha   90.00
_cell.angle_beta   90.00
_cell.angle_gamma   90.00
#
_symmetry.space_group_name_H-M   'P 1'
#
loop_
_entity.id
_entity.type
_entity.pdbx_description
1 polymer ?
#
loop_
_entity_poly.entity_id
_entity_poly.type
_entity_poly.pdbx_seq_one_letter_code
_entity_poly.pdbx_strand_id
1 'polypeptide(L)'
;MSSTLLERAPNAAEQTEDAHGFVTLTVADQLCGVPVLGVRDILAEQAITRIPLAPPEIAGSLNLRGRIVTAIDLRRRLRLPPAPAGQPRMSVVAEQGGELYALLVDQVSEVMSLPAHSFERNPPTLPPAWAAYSAGIHRLQGRLLVVLDVARLLDLSAQA
;
A
#
# COMPACT_ATOMS: atom_id res chain seq x y z
N MET A 1 -55.56 -13.38 24.92
CA MET A 1 -54.84 -12.66 25.99
C MET A 1 -53.63 -13.51 26.37
N SER A 2 -52.44 -12.89 26.43
CA SER A 2 -51.13 -13.44 26.84
C SER A 2 -50.47 -14.36 25.79
N SER A 3 -49.53 -13.91 24.94
CA SER A 3 -48.25 -13.22 25.17
C SER A 3 -47.32 -13.99 26.12
N THR A 4 -46.14 -14.38 25.61
CA THR A 4 -44.86 -14.76 26.27
C THR A 4 -44.22 -15.90 25.47
N LEU A 5 -42.96 -15.89 25.01
CA LEU A 5 -41.93 -14.88 24.82
C LEU A 5 -40.79 -15.62 24.10
N LEU A 6 -40.25 -14.98 23.05
CA LEU A 6 -38.90 -15.11 22.49
C LEU A 6 -38.13 -16.44 22.70
N GLU A 7 -38.12 -17.25 21.65
CA GLU A 7 -36.97 -18.09 21.31
C GLU A 7 -35.87 -17.18 20.74
N ARG A 8 -34.86 -16.84 21.56
CA ARG A 8 -33.60 -16.24 21.08
C ARG A 8 -32.43 -16.73 21.92
N ALA A 9 -31.71 -17.71 21.40
CA ALA A 9 -30.28 -17.89 21.60
C ALA A 9 -29.71 -18.61 20.35
N PRO A 10 -28.46 -18.32 19.93
CA PRO A 10 -27.41 -17.67 20.70
C PRO A 10 -27.06 -16.27 20.21
N ASN A 11 -26.66 -15.47 21.18
CA ASN A 11 -25.88 -14.26 21.05
C ASN A 11 -24.54 -14.59 20.36
N ALA A 12 -24.50 -14.47 19.03
CA ALA A 12 -23.24 -14.21 18.34
C ALA A 12 -22.94 -12.73 18.54
N ALA A 13 -22.56 -12.36 19.77
CA ALA A 13 -21.84 -11.13 20.01
C ALA A 13 -20.54 -11.25 19.21
N GLU A 14 -20.58 -10.75 17.98
CA GLU A 14 -19.63 -9.78 17.46
C GLU A 14 -18.28 -9.88 18.16
N GLN A 15 -17.54 -10.93 17.81
CA GLN A 15 -16.09 -10.83 17.83
C GLN A 15 -15.78 -9.80 16.75
N THR A 16 -15.73 -8.53 17.15
CA THR A 16 -14.99 -7.51 16.41
C THR A 16 -13.53 -7.98 16.46
N GLU A 17 -13.18 -8.93 15.59
CA GLU A 17 -11.78 -9.20 15.28
C GLU A 17 -11.22 -7.86 14.78
N ASP A 18 -10.23 -7.33 15.49
CA ASP A 18 -9.49 -6.14 15.05
C ASP A 18 -8.97 -6.40 13.62
N ALA A 19 -9.71 -5.94 12.62
CA ALA A 19 -9.39 -6.11 11.22
C ALA A 19 -8.77 -4.82 10.70
N HIS A 20 -7.65 -4.97 10.00
CA HIS A 20 -6.96 -3.84 9.37
C HIS A 20 -7.32 -3.80 7.89
N GLY A 21 -7.69 -2.61 7.42
CA GLY A 21 -7.96 -2.35 6.01
C GLY A 21 -6.68 -2.02 5.25
N PHE A 22 -6.53 -2.59 4.07
CA PHE A 22 -5.39 -2.37 3.18
C PHE A 22 -5.86 -2.03 1.78
N VAL A 23 -5.32 -0.95 1.20
CA VAL A 23 -5.41 -0.73 -0.24
C VAL A 23 -4.41 -1.68 -0.90
N THR A 24 -4.91 -2.59 -1.72
CA THR A 24 -4.05 -3.55 -2.41
C THR A 24 -3.58 -2.99 -3.74
N LEU A 25 -2.34 -3.28 -4.09
CA LEU A 25 -1.70 -2.79 -5.29
C LEU A 25 -0.75 -3.84 -5.84
N THR A 26 -0.49 -3.77 -7.14
CA THR A 26 0.44 -4.65 -7.83
C THR A 26 1.66 -3.88 -8.31
N VAL A 27 2.85 -4.43 -8.08
CA VAL A 27 4.13 -3.91 -8.57
C VAL A 27 4.96 -5.08 -9.12
N ALA A 28 5.19 -5.10 -10.43
CA ALA A 28 5.85 -6.19 -11.15
C ALA A 28 5.30 -7.59 -10.74
N ASP A 29 3.98 -7.75 -10.86
CA ASP A 29 3.20 -8.95 -10.52
C ASP A 29 3.18 -9.34 -9.03
N GLN A 30 3.85 -8.57 -8.17
CA GLN A 30 3.83 -8.77 -6.72
C GLN A 30 2.66 -8.03 -6.09
N LEU A 31 1.93 -8.74 -5.22
CA LEU A 31 0.80 -8.19 -4.49
C LEU A 31 1.29 -7.54 -3.19
N CYS A 32 1.02 -6.24 -3.06
CA CYS A 32 1.39 -5.45 -1.89
C CYS A 32 0.16 -4.78 -1.30
N GLY A 33 0.24 -4.42 -0.02
CA GLY A 33 -0.79 -3.70 0.70
C GLY A 33 -0.20 -2.49 1.40
N VAL A 34 -0.89 -1.36 1.36
CA VAL A 34 -0.63 -0.22 2.23
C VAL A 34 -1.83 -0.02 3.16
N PRO A 35 -1.63 0.31 4.44
CA PRO A 35 -2.73 0.56 5.35
C PRO A 35 -3.66 1.64 4.80
N VAL A 36 -4.97 1.37 4.79
CA VAL A 36 -5.98 2.29 4.21
C VAL A 36 -5.94 3.66 4.87
N LEU A 37 -5.63 3.72 6.17
CA LEU A 37 -5.53 4.96 6.93
C LEU A 37 -4.41 5.89 6.45
N GLY A 38 -3.38 5.35 5.79
CA GLY A 38 -2.28 6.13 5.22
C GLY A 38 -2.53 6.61 3.79
N VAL A 39 -3.63 6.19 3.16
CA VAL A 39 -3.96 6.55 1.77
C VAL A 39 -4.93 7.73 1.75
N ARG A 40 -4.62 8.73 0.94
CA ARG A 40 -5.42 9.95 0.77
C ARG A 40 -6.23 9.95 -0.51
N ASP A 41 -5.61 9.56 -1.61
CA ASP A 41 -6.24 9.51 -2.93
C ASP A 41 -5.62 8.36 -3.74
N ILE A 42 -6.37 7.86 -4.73
CA ILE A 42 -5.87 6.97 -5.76
C ILE A 42 -6.08 7.68 -7.10
N LEU A 43 -5.00 7.86 -7.84
CA LEU A 43 -4.99 8.56 -9.11
C LEU A 43 -4.72 7.55 -10.23
N ALA A 44 -5.50 7.67 -11.31
CA ALA A 44 -5.12 7.08 -12.59
C ALA A 44 -3.83 7.72 -13.13
N GLU A 45 -3.38 7.30 -14.30
CA GLU A 45 -2.16 7.83 -14.92
C GLU A 45 -2.11 9.36 -14.91
N GLN A 46 -1.01 9.90 -14.35
CA GLN A 46 -0.77 11.34 -14.23
C GLN A 46 0.50 11.72 -15.00
N ALA A 47 0.52 12.95 -15.54
CA ALA A 47 1.73 13.53 -16.08
C ALA A 47 2.74 13.80 -14.96
N ILE A 48 3.97 13.30 -15.12
CA ILE A 48 5.05 13.47 -14.15
C ILE A 48 6.13 14.37 -14.76
N THR A 49 6.41 15.47 -14.08
CA THR A 49 7.51 16.37 -14.40
C THR A 49 8.76 15.86 -13.71
N ARG A 50 9.82 15.56 -14.47
CA ARG A 50 11.09 15.10 -13.88
C ARG A 50 11.70 16.18 -13.00
N ILE A 51 12.20 15.76 -11.83
CA ILE A 51 13.00 16.61 -10.95
C ILE A 51 14.48 16.44 -11.34
N PRO A 52 15.20 17.52 -11.68
CA PRO A 52 16.62 17.45 -11.99
C PRO A 52 17.44 16.89 -10.82
N LEU A 53 18.45 16.06 -11.11
CA LEU A 53 19.39 15.49 -10.14
C LEU A 53 18.76 14.63 -9.02
N ALA A 54 17.47 14.29 -9.14
CA ALA A 54 16.81 13.46 -8.16
C ALA A 54 17.35 12.01 -8.20
N PRO A 55 17.35 11.30 -7.05
CA PRO A 55 17.64 9.87 -6.99
C PRO A 55 16.78 9.06 -7.96
N PRO A 56 17.26 7.92 -8.47
CA PRO A 56 16.56 7.15 -9.48
C PRO A 56 15.16 6.68 -9.05
N GLU A 57 14.92 6.43 -7.77
CA GLU A 57 13.58 6.09 -7.23
C GLU A 57 12.56 7.24 -7.34
N ILE A 58 13.01 8.47 -7.56
CA ILE A 58 12.13 9.61 -7.76
C ILE A 58 11.76 9.69 -9.25
N ALA A 59 10.51 9.37 -9.56
CA ALA A 59 9.97 9.53 -10.90
C ALA A 59 9.89 11.02 -11.29
N GLY A 60 9.64 11.88 -10.31
CA GLY A 60 9.55 13.33 -10.48
C GLY A 60 8.55 13.95 -9.53
N SER A 61 7.77 14.91 -10.03
CA SER A 61 6.66 15.55 -9.32
C SER A 61 5.40 15.59 -10.17
N LEU A 62 4.24 15.58 -9.53
CA LEU A 62 2.94 15.83 -10.16
C LEU A 62 2.19 16.95 -9.43
N ASN A 63 1.20 17.54 -10.11
CA ASN A 63 0.34 18.56 -9.51
C ASN A 63 -0.97 17.91 -9.04
N LEU A 64 -1.19 17.89 -7.72
CA LEU A 64 -2.43 17.43 -7.11
C LEU A 64 -3.18 18.63 -6.54
N ARG A 65 -4.26 19.05 -7.22
CA ARG A 65 -5.13 20.16 -6.81
C ARG A 65 -4.36 21.46 -6.46
N GLY A 66 -3.35 21.79 -7.26
CA GLY A 66 -2.52 22.99 -7.06
C GLY A 66 -1.31 22.79 -6.14
N ARG A 67 -1.13 21.60 -5.55
CA ARG A 67 0.02 21.25 -4.71
C ARG A 67 1.01 20.38 -5.50
N ILE A 68 2.29 20.68 -5.37
CA ILE A 68 3.36 19.84 -5.92
C ILE A 68 3.54 18.62 -5.00
N VAL A 69 3.45 17.43 -5.57
CA VAL A 69 3.56 16.14 -4.89
C VAL A 69 4.71 15.36 -5.50
N THR A 70 5.62 14.86 -4.65
CA THR A 70 6.75 14.04 -5.09
C THR A 70 6.25 12.66 -5.50
N ALA A 71 6.64 12.23 -6.69
CA ALA A 71 6.29 10.96 -7.29
C ALA A 71 7.44 9.95 -7.15
N ILE A 72 7.22 8.84 -6.45
CA ILE A 72 8.20 7.80 -6.17
C ILE A 72 7.84 6.55 -6.98
N ASP A 73 8.78 6.05 -7.78
CA ASP A 73 8.64 4.82 -8.55
C ASP A 73 8.86 3.59 -7.65
N LEU A 74 7.78 2.89 -7.28
CA LEU A 74 7.91 1.72 -6.40
C LEU A 74 8.64 0.55 -7.04
N ARG A 75 8.62 0.40 -8.39
CA ARG A 75 9.46 -0.62 -9.03
C ARG A 75 10.92 -0.33 -8.75
N ARG A 76 11.36 0.91 -8.94
CA ARG A 76 12.76 1.30 -8.65
C ARG A 76 13.08 1.21 -7.16
N ARG A 77 12.19 1.69 -6.29
CA ARG A 77 12.37 1.66 -4.83
C ARG A 77 12.52 0.22 -4.31
N LEU A 78 11.76 -0.72 -4.86
CA LEU A 78 11.80 -2.15 -4.51
C LEU A 78 12.81 -2.96 -5.35
N ARG A 79 13.64 -2.30 -6.16
CA ARG A 79 14.64 -2.92 -7.06
C ARG A 79 14.06 -3.97 -8.03
N LEU A 80 12.87 -3.67 -8.55
CA LEU A 80 12.14 -4.49 -9.51
C LEU A 80 12.42 -4.04 -10.95
N PRO A 81 12.17 -4.91 -11.94
CA PRO A 81 12.27 -4.54 -13.35
C PRO A 81 11.40 -3.31 -13.67
N PRO A 82 11.88 -2.39 -14.54
CA PRO A 82 11.09 -1.23 -14.94
C PRO A 82 9.80 -1.64 -15.62
N ALA A 83 8.78 -0.77 -15.55
CA ALA A 83 7.52 -0.99 -16.24
C ALA A 83 7.74 -1.08 -17.76
N PRO A 84 7.08 -2.02 -18.46
CA PRO A 84 6.97 -2.03 -19.91
C PRO A 84 6.59 -0.65 -20.47
N ALA A 85 7.17 -0.30 -21.61
CA ALA A 85 6.86 0.96 -22.29
C ALA A 85 5.37 1.02 -22.66
N GLY A 86 4.72 2.14 -22.35
CA GLY A 86 3.30 2.35 -22.66
C GLY A 86 2.32 1.63 -21.73
N GLN A 87 2.79 0.94 -20.69
CA GLN A 87 1.89 0.42 -19.66
C GLN A 87 1.41 1.59 -18.77
N PRO A 88 0.09 1.85 -18.69
CA PRO A 88 -0.43 2.88 -17.81
C PRO A 88 -0.15 2.50 -16.36
N ARG A 89 0.29 3.47 -15.57
CA ARG A 89 0.59 3.31 -14.14
C ARG A 89 -0.35 4.14 -13.30
N MET A 90 -0.65 3.67 -12.11
CA MET A 90 -1.48 4.37 -11.13
C MET A 90 -0.61 4.99 -10.04
N SER A 91 -1.17 5.93 -9.29
CA SER A 91 -0.50 6.51 -8.12
C SER A 91 -1.37 6.37 -6.87
N VAL A 92 -0.79 5.82 -5.82
CA VAL A 92 -1.37 5.85 -4.47
C VAL A 92 -0.80 7.05 -3.74
N VAL A 93 -1.65 8.02 -3.41
CA VAL A 93 -1.23 9.22 -2.67
C VAL A 93 -1.25 8.90 -1.18
N ALA A 94 -0.10 9.04 -0.52
CA ALA A 94 0.05 8.88 0.91
C ALA A 94 0.55 10.17 1.55
N GLU A 95 0.27 10.33 2.84
CA GLU A 95 0.74 11.47 3.63
C GLU A 95 1.74 11.01 4.69
N GLN A 96 2.84 11.75 4.82
CA GLN A 96 3.82 11.54 5.89
C GLN A 96 4.34 12.89 6.37
N GLY A 97 4.23 13.16 7.67
CA GLY A 97 4.71 14.42 8.26
C GLY A 97 4.02 15.69 7.72
N GLY A 98 2.78 15.59 7.21
CA GLY A 98 2.04 16.70 6.60
C GLY A 98 2.34 16.94 5.11
N GLU A 99 3.27 16.18 4.54
CA GLU A 99 3.60 16.22 3.12
C GLU A 99 2.94 15.06 2.37
N LEU A 100 2.56 15.32 1.12
CA LEU A 100 1.93 14.33 0.25
C LEU A 100 2.98 13.75 -0.70
N TYR A 101 2.88 12.43 -0.90
CA TYR A 101 3.73 11.66 -1.78
C TYR A 101 2.86 10.76 -2.66
N ALA A 102 3.23 10.62 -3.93
CA ALA A 102 2.57 9.74 -4.88
C ALA A 102 3.44 8.49 -5.11
N LEU A 103 2.95 7.33 -4.68
CA LEU A 103 3.58 6.04 -4.90
C LEU A 103 3.12 5.50 -6.25
N LEU A 104 4.01 5.49 -7.24
CA LEU A 104 3.72 4.92 -8.56
C LEU A 104 3.72 3.41 -8.49
N VAL A 105 2.61 2.82 -8.94
CA VAL A 105 2.35 1.39 -8.96
C VAL A 105 1.84 0.99 -10.33
N ASP A 106 1.85 -0.31 -10.63
CA ASP A 106 1.31 -0.76 -11.90
C ASP A 106 -0.21 -0.66 -11.90
N GLN A 107 -0.84 -1.18 -10.84
CA GLN A 107 -2.29 -1.18 -10.67
C GLN A 107 -2.64 -1.07 -9.18
N VAL A 108 -3.77 -0.43 -8.91
CA VAL A 108 -4.45 -0.50 -7.61
C VAL A 108 -5.66 -1.41 -7.78
N SER A 109 -5.86 -2.30 -6.81
CA SER A 109 -6.94 -3.28 -6.80
C SER A 109 -7.95 -2.91 -5.71
N GLU A 110 -8.58 -3.89 -5.08
CA GLU A 110 -9.59 -3.67 -4.05
C GLU A 110 -9.01 -3.32 -2.68
N VAL A 111 -9.87 -2.83 -1.78
CA VAL A 111 -9.52 -2.71 -0.37
C VAL A 111 -9.83 -4.03 0.31
N MET A 112 -8.82 -4.64 0.93
CA MET A 112 -8.98 -5.87 1.69
C MET A 112 -9.02 -5.56 3.19
N SER A 113 -10.00 -6.13 3.89
CA SER A 113 -10.04 -6.15 5.35
C SER A 113 -9.49 -7.48 5.84
N LEU A 114 -8.38 -7.46 6.59
CA LEU A 114 -7.70 -8.66 7.05
C LEU A 114 -7.62 -8.67 8.59
N PRO A 115 -7.91 -9.82 9.23
CA PRO A 115 -7.87 -9.90 10.69
C PRO A 115 -6.44 -9.73 11.19
N ALA A 116 -6.24 -8.97 12.27
CA ALA A 116 -4.91 -8.66 12.82
C ALA A 116 -4.11 -9.91 13.18
N HIS A 117 -4.78 -10.99 13.62
CA HIS A 117 -4.10 -12.25 13.96
C HIS A 117 -3.45 -12.96 12.77
N SER A 118 -3.87 -12.64 11.54
CA SER A 118 -3.29 -13.21 10.31
C SER A 118 -2.04 -12.48 9.83
N PHE A 119 -1.64 -11.39 10.52
CA PHE A 119 -0.42 -10.66 10.22
C PHE A 119 0.79 -11.44 10.74
N GLU A 120 1.69 -11.80 9.84
CA GLU A 120 2.93 -12.50 10.15
C GLU A 120 4.14 -11.57 9.94
N ARG A 121 5.23 -11.84 10.65
CA ARG A 121 6.52 -11.19 10.35
C ARG A 121 7.00 -11.60 8.96
N ASN A 122 7.86 -10.77 8.38
CA ASN A 122 8.51 -11.08 7.11
C ASN A 122 9.20 -12.45 7.18
N PRO A 123 8.92 -13.35 6.22
CA PRO A 123 9.57 -14.65 6.19
C PRO A 123 11.07 -14.46 5.87
N PRO A 124 11.95 -15.37 6.32
CA PRO A 124 13.39 -15.27 6.05
C PRO A 124 13.73 -15.37 4.56
N THR A 125 12.79 -15.84 3.74
CA THR A 125 12.91 -15.92 2.28
C THR A 125 12.58 -14.62 1.56
N LEU A 126 12.03 -13.61 2.26
CA LEU A 126 11.78 -12.29 1.65
C LEU A 126 13.13 -11.59 1.40
N PRO A 127 13.43 -11.12 0.17
CA PRO A 127 14.69 -10.47 -0.13
C PRO A 127 14.96 -9.26 0.79
N PRO A 128 16.20 -9.01 1.23
CA PRO A 128 16.53 -7.89 2.13
C PRO A 128 16.07 -6.52 1.61
N ALA A 129 16.14 -6.31 0.28
CA ALA A 129 15.66 -5.08 -0.36
C ALA A 129 14.15 -4.85 -0.16
N TRP A 130 13.37 -5.92 -0.02
CA TRP A 130 11.94 -5.86 0.27
C TRP A 130 11.67 -5.78 1.77
N ALA A 131 12.39 -6.58 2.56
CA ALA A 131 12.25 -6.60 4.02
C ALA A 131 12.55 -5.21 4.64
N ALA A 132 13.43 -4.42 4.02
CA ALA A 132 13.71 -3.03 4.43
C ALA A 132 12.45 -2.14 4.41
N TYR A 133 11.56 -2.34 3.44
CA TYR A 133 10.36 -1.52 3.21
C TYR A 133 9.06 -2.20 3.63
N SER A 134 9.12 -3.42 4.16
CA SER A 134 7.95 -4.19 4.55
C SER A 134 7.78 -4.21 6.07
N ALA A 135 6.55 -3.95 6.53
CA ALA A 135 6.16 -4.10 7.92
C ALA A 135 5.94 -5.58 8.31
N GLY A 136 5.53 -6.41 7.35
CA GLY A 136 5.15 -7.81 7.53
C GLY A 136 4.36 -8.32 6.33
N ILE A 137 3.70 -9.46 6.50
CA ILE A 137 2.92 -10.10 5.44
C ILE A 137 1.57 -10.59 5.96
N HIS A 138 0.63 -10.76 5.04
CA HIS A 138 -0.54 -11.63 5.23
C HIS A 138 -0.48 -12.79 4.25
N ARG A 139 -0.78 -14.00 4.73
CA ARG A 139 -0.91 -15.18 3.88
C ARG A 139 -2.34 -15.28 3.36
N LEU A 140 -2.48 -15.14 2.05
CA LEU A 140 -3.75 -15.32 1.34
C LEU A 140 -3.80 -16.72 0.71
N GLN A 141 -4.95 -17.09 0.15
CA GLN A 141 -5.11 -18.36 -0.56
C GLN A 141 -4.22 -18.39 -1.82
N GLY A 142 -3.05 -19.02 -1.71
CA GLY A 142 -2.11 -19.21 -2.82
C GLY A 142 -1.21 -18.00 -3.15
N ARG A 143 -1.29 -16.90 -2.38
CA ARG A 143 -0.46 -15.70 -2.58
C ARG A 143 -0.07 -15.06 -1.26
N LEU A 144 0.98 -14.26 -1.28
CA LEU A 144 1.40 -13.42 -0.17
C LEU A 144 1.02 -11.97 -0.46
N LEU A 145 0.43 -11.29 0.52
CA LEU A 145 0.28 -9.85 0.52
C LEU A 145 1.43 -9.27 1.35
N VAL A 146 2.34 -8.55 0.70
CA VAL A 146 3.41 -7.85 1.42
C VAL A 146 2.88 -6.52 1.92
N VAL A 147 2.86 -6.32 3.24
CA VAL A 147 2.46 -5.04 3.84
C VAL A 147 3.65 -4.09 3.79
N LEU A 148 3.49 -3.01 3.03
CA LEU A 148 4.49 -1.98 2.84
C LEU A 148 4.42 -0.96 3.99
N ASP A 149 5.58 -0.66 4.56
CA ASP A 149 5.76 0.43 5.49
C ASP A 149 5.98 1.73 4.70
N VAL A 150 4.92 2.52 4.60
CA VAL A 150 4.93 3.78 3.85
C VAL A 150 5.98 4.75 4.40
N ALA A 151 6.16 4.84 5.72
CA ALA A 151 7.15 5.74 6.31
C ALA A 151 8.57 5.38 5.84
N ARG A 152 8.91 4.09 5.82
CA ARG A 152 10.22 3.61 5.30
C ARG A 152 10.37 3.79 3.79
N LEU A 153 9.28 3.64 3.03
CA LEU A 153 9.31 3.90 1.59
C LEU A 153 9.64 5.36 1.30
N LEU A 154 9.11 6.28 2.11
CA LEU A 154 9.27 7.72 1.97
C LEU A 154 10.54 8.28 2.61
N ASP A 155 11.24 7.50 3.44
CA ASP A 155 12.52 7.91 3.99
C ASP A 155 13.63 7.87 2.93
N LEU A 156 13.76 8.99 2.23
CA LEU A 156 14.78 9.21 1.19
C LEU A 156 16.12 9.70 1.79
N SER A 157 16.17 9.96 3.10
CA SER A 157 17.35 10.54 3.77
C SER A 157 18.42 9.50 4.10
N ALA A 158 18.07 8.21 4.10
CA ALA A 158 18.94 7.12 4.53
C ALA A 158 19.93 6.58 3.47
N GLN A 159 20.07 7.23 2.31
CA GLN A 159 20.94 6.76 1.21
C GLN A 159 21.93 7.83 0.69
N ALA A 160 22.42 8.71 1.58
CA ALA A 160 23.57 9.58 1.32
C ALA A 160 24.89 8.92 1.76
#